data_AF-A0A7T8K8K5-F1
#
_entry.id   AF-A0A7T8K8K5-F1
#
_cell.length_a   1.000
_cell.length_b   1.000
_cell.length_c   1.000
_cell.angle_alpha   90.00
_cell.angle_beta   90.00
_cell.angle_gamma   90.00
#
_symmetry.space_group_name_H-M   'P 1'
#
loop_
_entity.id
_entity.type
_entity.pdbx_description
1 polymer ?
#
loop_
_entity_poly.entity_id
_entity_poly.type
_entity_poly.pdbx_seq_one_letter_code
_entity_poly.pdbx_strand_id
1 'polypeptide(L)'
;MPVGYAGEPKGGVSSTPSQKIQIDAKLGSERSPGQTRNYEISQQLRLPRGQPRYVATQDEPLKLCILKKEAVPSRYDNLPSYLSTNLPEPRSATATSSSRHERAAQRVEDTSEAFLRKDRISSLKDLQKKLDRTCMPRGIVEVEQDGELLFISIDKDKDVPMISFSMAVNESLEVSYAHRASKSY
;
A
#
# COMPACT_ATOMS: atom_id res chain seq x y z
N MET A 1 44.28 44.13 6.76
CA MET A 1 43.26 44.94 6.07
C MET A 1 42.09 44.02 5.72
N PRO A 2 40.95 44.15 6.40
CA PRO A 2 39.77 43.31 6.21
C PRO A 2 38.82 43.95 5.20
N VAL A 3 38.17 43.15 4.35
CA VAL A 3 36.89 43.51 3.74
C VAL A 3 36.08 42.23 3.63
N GLY A 4 35.08 42.08 4.49
CA GLY A 4 34.04 41.08 4.33
C GLY A 4 32.97 41.57 3.36
N TYR A 5 32.12 40.68 2.88
CA TYR A 5 30.71 40.98 2.64
C TYR A 5 29.87 39.71 2.76
N ALA A 6 28.83 39.83 3.56
CA ALA A 6 27.73 38.90 3.75
C ALA A 6 26.83 38.84 2.50
N GLY A 7 26.16 37.70 2.31
CA GLY A 7 25.16 37.54 1.25
C GLY A 7 24.43 36.21 1.32
N GLU A 8 23.56 36.04 2.31
CA GLU A 8 22.33 35.23 2.21
C GLU A 8 21.13 36.19 2.08
N PRO A 9 19.88 35.75 1.81
CA PRO A 9 19.40 34.57 1.09
C PRO A 9 18.37 34.97 0.00
N LYS A 10 18.08 34.10 -0.98
CA LYS A 10 16.83 34.21 -1.76
C LYS A 10 16.17 32.86 -1.93
N GLY A 11 15.02 32.73 -1.28
CA GLY A 11 14.09 31.64 -1.46
C GLY A 11 13.51 31.60 -2.88
N GLY A 12 13.29 30.37 -3.35
CA GLY A 12 12.51 30.06 -4.53
C GLY A 12 11.73 28.79 -4.24
N VAL A 13 10.56 28.94 -3.61
CA VAL A 13 9.57 27.87 -3.49
C VAL A 13 8.87 27.79 -4.85
N SER A 14 9.34 26.92 -5.75
CA SER A 14 8.63 26.67 -7.01
C SER A 14 7.62 25.54 -6.81
N SER A 15 6.36 25.92 -6.95
CA SER A 15 5.16 25.10 -7.00
C SER A 15 5.26 23.89 -7.94
N THR A 16 4.76 22.77 -7.46
CA THR A 16 4.43 21.55 -8.22
C THR A 16 3.48 21.83 -9.40
N PRO A 17 3.48 20.94 -10.40
CA PRO A 17 2.22 20.35 -10.82
C PRO A 17 2.19 18.85 -10.52
N SER A 18 1.28 18.47 -9.62
CA SER A 18 0.85 17.09 -9.40
C SER A 18 0.33 16.49 -10.70
N GLN A 19 1.06 15.56 -11.28
CA GLN A 19 0.54 14.70 -12.34
C GLN A 19 -0.26 13.57 -11.70
N LYS A 20 -1.57 13.59 -11.92
CA LYS A 20 -2.46 12.46 -11.63
C LYS A 20 -2.10 11.32 -12.58
N ILE A 21 -1.46 10.28 -12.05
CA ILE A 21 -1.35 9.00 -12.73
C ILE A 21 -2.74 8.33 -12.65
N GLN A 22 -3.43 8.24 -13.79
CA GLN A 22 -4.58 7.36 -13.96
C GLN A 22 -4.05 5.92 -14.08
N ILE A 23 -4.41 5.08 -13.11
CA ILE A 23 -4.12 3.65 -13.16
C ILE A 23 -5.40 2.97 -13.67
N ASP A 24 -5.43 2.66 -14.96
CA ASP A 24 -6.46 1.81 -15.54
C ASP A 24 -6.20 0.35 -15.15
N ALA A 25 -6.86 -0.10 -14.09
CA ALA A 25 -6.92 -1.51 -13.72
C ALA A 25 -7.90 -2.24 -14.65
N LYS A 26 -7.41 -2.76 -15.78
CA LYS A 26 -8.10 -3.82 -16.54
C LYS A 26 -7.92 -5.15 -15.80
N LEU A 27 -8.85 -5.47 -14.90
CA LEU A 27 -9.03 -6.83 -14.38
C LEU A 27 -9.89 -7.61 -15.37
N GLY A 28 -9.27 -8.51 -16.14
CA GLY A 28 -9.96 -9.52 -16.93
C GLY A 28 -10.58 -10.55 -16.00
N SER A 29 -11.90 -10.47 -15.82
CA SER A 29 -12.74 -11.44 -15.13
C SER A 29 -13.37 -12.37 -16.15
N GLU A 30 -12.81 -13.56 -16.34
CA GLU A 30 -13.57 -14.69 -16.87
C GLU A 30 -14.13 -15.52 -15.69
N ARG A 31 -15.41 -15.33 -15.39
CA ARG A 31 -16.24 -16.35 -14.73
C ARG A 31 -17.51 -16.56 -15.55
N SER A 32 -17.61 -17.78 -16.05
CA SER A 32 -18.75 -18.40 -16.73
C SER A 32 -19.91 -18.67 -15.73
N PRO A 33 -21.15 -18.86 -16.20
CA PRO A 33 -22.36 -18.43 -15.52
C PRO A 33 -22.99 -19.52 -14.65
N GLY A 34 -23.54 -19.09 -13.51
CA GLY A 34 -24.33 -19.90 -12.58
C GLY A 34 -25.40 -19.05 -11.91
N GLN A 35 -26.24 -18.43 -12.75
CA GLN A 35 -27.64 -18.05 -12.53
C GLN A 35 -28.21 -18.25 -11.11
N THR A 36 -28.50 -17.16 -10.39
CA THR A 36 -29.80 -17.00 -9.70
C THR A 36 -30.07 -15.54 -9.25
N ARG A 37 -31.06 -14.96 -9.92
CA ARG A 37 -32.11 -14.04 -9.46
C ARG A 37 -31.75 -12.75 -8.69
N ASN A 38 -32.07 -11.66 -9.38
CA ASN A 38 -32.40 -10.34 -8.87
C ASN A 38 -33.33 -10.41 -7.65
N TYR A 39 -32.95 -9.67 -6.60
CA TYR A 39 -33.89 -8.98 -5.73
C TYR A 39 -33.42 -7.53 -5.63
N GLU A 40 -34.00 -6.66 -6.45
CA GLU A 40 -34.18 -5.26 -6.10
C GLU A 40 -35.16 -5.21 -4.93
N ILE A 41 -34.66 -4.93 -3.72
CA ILE A 41 -35.50 -4.43 -2.62
C ILE A 41 -34.73 -3.34 -1.87
N SER A 42 -35.04 -2.11 -2.28
CA SER A 42 -35.38 -0.96 -1.44
C SER A 42 -34.34 -0.30 -0.52
N GLN A 43 -34.06 0.95 -0.89
CA GLN A 43 -34.03 2.12 -0.01
C GLN A 43 -32.96 2.14 1.09
N GLN A 44 -31.78 2.65 0.72
CA GLN A 44 -30.92 3.36 1.66
C GLN A 44 -31.68 4.60 2.19
N LEU A 45 -32.32 4.45 3.34
CA LEU A 45 -32.71 5.55 4.21
C LEU A 45 -31.47 6.39 4.50
N ARG A 46 -31.30 7.49 3.76
CA ARG A 46 -30.38 8.57 4.15
C ARG A 46 -30.87 9.12 5.48
N LEU A 47 -30.21 8.74 6.56
CA LEU A 47 -30.39 9.39 7.85
C LEU A 47 -30.03 10.89 7.70
N PRO A 48 -30.81 11.80 8.29
CA PRO A 48 -30.52 13.23 8.22
C PRO A 48 -29.14 13.51 8.82
N ARG A 49 -28.31 14.25 8.09
CA ARG A 49 -27.03 14.77 8.59
C ARG A 49 -27.33 15.70 9.78
N GLY A 50 -26.88 15.32 10.97
CA GLY A 50 -27.03 16.13 12.18
C GLY A 50 -27.23 15.36 13.49
N GLN A 51 -27.38 14.04 13.46
CA GLN A 51 -27.45 13.25 14.71
C GLN A 51 -26.04 12.94 15.24
N PRO A 52 -25.76 13.16 16.54
CA PRO A 52 -24.48 12.80 17.13
C PRO A 52 -24.26 11.30 16.99
N ARG A 53 -23.08 10.91 16.49
CA ARG A 53 -22.65 9.50 16.49
C ARG A 53 -22.55 9.05 17.94
N TYR A 54 -23.46 8.18 18.37
CA TYR A 54 -23.37 7.52 19.67
C TYR A 54 -22.11 6.65 19.67
N VAL A 55 -21.08 7.09 20.39
CA VAL A 55 -19.89 6.28 20.67
C VAL A 55 -20.26 5.40 21.85
N ALA A 56 -20.59 4.13 21.60
CA ALA A 56 -20.87 3.18 22.66
C ALA A 56 -19.57 2.91 23.44
N THR A 57 -19.48 3.45 24.66
CA THR A 57 -18.51 3.04 25.66
C THR A 57 -18.92 1.67 26.22
N GLN A 58 -17.95 0.80 26.53
CA GLN A 58 -18.20 -0.61 26.89
C GLN A 58 -19.02 -0.81 28.18
N ASP A 59 -19.27 0.25 28.96
CA ASP A 59 -19.96 0.20 30.25
C ASP A 59 -21.38 0.79 30.26
N GLU A 60 -21.90 1.33 29.14
CA GLU A 60 -23.31 1.72 29.09
C GLU A 60 -24.19 0.53 28.64
N PRO A 61 -25.18 0.11 29.45
CA PRO A 61 -26.12 -0.93 29.02
C PRO A 61 -26.86 -0.42 27.78
N LEU A 62 -26.89 -1.24 26.73
CA LEU A 62 -27.51 -0.92 25.44
C LEU A 62 -28.94 -0.38 25.63
N LYS A 63 -29.08 0.95 25.59
CA LYS A 63 -30.37 1.64 25.53
C LYS A 63 -30.85 1.56 24.09
N LEU A 64 -31.66 0.56 23.80
CA LEU A 64 -32.85 0.60 22.92
C LEU A 64 -33.11 -0.80 22.32
N CYS A 65 -33.66 -1.70 23.13
CA CYS A 65 -34.43 -2.84 22.64
C CYS A 65 -35.92 -2.54 22.80
N ILE A 66 -36.43 -1.54 22.09
CA ILE A 66 -37.87 -1.32 22.01
C ILE A 66 -38.40 -2.23 20.91
N LEU A 67 -38.80 -3.43 21.30
CA LEU A 67 -39.62 -4.28 20.45
C LEU A 67 -40.93 -3.54 20.13
N LYS A 68 -41.42 -3.67 18.89
CA LYS A 68 -42.73 -3.13 18.51
C LYS A 68 -43.81 -3.74 19.41
N LYS A 69 -44.94 -3.05 19.61
CA LYS A 69 -46.06 -3.58 20.42
C LYS A 69 -46.62 -4.91 19.89
N GLU A 70 -46.47 -5.15 18.59
CA GLU A 70 -46.85 -6.40 17.92
C GLU A 70 -45.71 -7.42 17.82
N ALA A 71 -44.57 -7.14 18.45
CA ALA A 71 -43.48 -8.10 18.48
C ALA A 71 -43.92 -9.33 19.25
N VAL A 72 -43.73 -10.47 18.59
CA VAL A 72 -43.97 -11.77 19.17
C VAL A 72 -43.03 -11.94 20.39
N PRO A 73 -43.57 -12.29 21.57
CA PRO A 73 -42.75 -12.41 22.76
C PRO A 73 -41.75 -13.55 22.61
N SER A 74 -40.50 -13.32 23.04
CA SER A 74 -39.46 -14.36 23.01
C SER A 74 -39.64 -15.43 24.09
N ARG A 75 -40.51 -15.15 25.07
CA ARG A 75 -40.93 -16.08 26.11
C ARG A 75 -42.45 -16.23 26.02
N TYR A 76 -42.92 -17.46 25.93
CA TYR A 76 -44.33 -17.76 25.89
C TYR A 76 -44.70 -18.50 27.16
N ASP A 77 -45.53 -17.87 27.97
CA ASP A 77 -46.06 -18.51 29.16
C ASP A 77 -47.00 -19.64 28.71
N ASN A 78 -46.84 -20.84 29.29
CA ASN A 78 -47.56 -22.08 28.98
C ASN A 78 -47.10 -22.86 27.73
N LEU A 79 -45.89 -22.62 27.20
CA LEU A 79 -45.36 -23.56 26.21
C LEU A 79 -45.07 -24.91 26.87
N PRO A 80 -45.49 -26.04 26.27
CA PRO A 80 -45.15 -27.36 26.79
C PRO A 80 -43.63 -27.55 26.90
N SER A 81 -43.17 -28.16 27.99
CA SER A 81 -41.73 -28.35 28.27
C SER A 81 -40.99 -29.11 27.17
N TYR A 82 -41.69 -29.94 26.38
CA TYR A 82 -41.11 -30.65 25.25
C TYR A 82 -40.75 -29.74 24.06
N LEU A 83 -41.28 -28.52 24.00
CA LEU A 83 -40.92 -27.48 23.03
C LEU A 83 -39.86 -26.51 23.56
N SER A 84 -39.60 -26.50 24.87
CA SER A 84 -38.50 -25.73 25.45
C SER A 84 -37.21 -26.53 25.38
N THR A 85 -36.31 -26.16 24.48
CA THR A 85 -34.95 -26.69 24.48
C THR A 85 -34.16 -26.08 25.63
N ASN A 86 -33.35 -26.88 26.34
CA ASN A 86 -32.38 -26.36 27.30
C ASN A 86 -31.52 -25.28 26.64
N LEU A 87 -31.15 -24.25 27.42
CA LEU A 87 -30.25 -23.22 26.94
C LEU A 87 -28.97 -23.89 26.42
N PRO A 88 -28.57 -23.67 25.16
CA PRO A 88 -27.32 -24.24 24.67
C PRO A 88 -26.17 -23.70 25.52
N GLU A 89 -25.15 -24.53 25.75
CA GLU A 89 -23.94 -24.05 26.40
C GLU A 89 -23.38 -22.83 25.64
N PRO A 90 -22.96 -21.78 26.37
CA PRO A 90 -22.32 -20.64 25.74
C PRO A 90 -21.07 -21.10 24.99
N ARG A 91 -20.89 -20.60 23.78
CA ARG A 91 -19.70 -20.91 22.97
C ARG A 91 -18.44 -20.56 23.75
N SER A 92 -17.43 -21.43 23.66
CA SER A 92 -16.13 -21.19 24.27
C SER A 92 -15.56 -19.84 23.82
N ALA A 93 -15.06 -19.05 24.77
CA ALA A 93 -14.50 -17.72 24.53
C ALA A 93 -13.15 -17.76 23.76
N THR A 94 -12.68 -18.94 23.37
CA THR A 94 -11.33 -19.18 22.85
C THR A 94 -11.11 -18.59 21.44
N ALA A 95 -12.17 -18.26 20.69
CA ALA A 95 -12.08 -17.73 19.32
C ALA A 95 -12.87 -16.43 19.16
N THR A 96 -12.46 -15.40 19.88
CA THR A 96 -13.00 -14.04 19.75
C THR A 96 -12.72 -13.44 18.36
N SER A 97 -13.52 -12.45 17.97
CA SER A 97 -13.24 -11.65 16.77
C SER A 97 -11.90 -10.90 16.87
N SER A 98 -11.48 -10.53 18.08
CA SER A 98 -10.20 -9.86 18.32
C SER A 98 -9.01 -10.74 17.94
N SER A 99 -8.97 -12.00 18.36
CA SER A 99 -7.86 -12.90 18.02
C SER A 99 -7.79 -13.20 16.52
N ARG A 100 -8.95 -13.27 15.84
CA ARG A 100 -8.99 -13.38 14.37
C ARG A 100 -8.43 -12.14 13.68
N HIS A 101 -8.75 -10.96 14.19
CA HIS A 101 -8.28 -9.69 13.65
C HIS A 101 -6.78 -9.51 13.84
N GLU A 102 -6.27 -9.79 15.04
CA GLU A 102 -4.85 -9.75 15.37
C GLU A 102 -4.02 -10.67 14.46
N ARG A 103 -4.45 -11.93 14.28
CA ARG A 103 -3.80 -12.85 13.32
C ARG A 103 -3.89 -12.40 11.87
N ALA A 104 -4.91 -11.63 11.50
CA ALA A 104 -4.99 -11.06 10.16
C ALA A 104 -3.99 -9.92 10.01
N ALA A 105 -3.90 -9.02 11.00
CA ALA A 105 -2.92 -7.94 11.03
C ALA A 105 -1.49 -8.49 10.98
N GLN A 106 -1.18 -9.48 11.82
CA GLN A 106 0.15 -10.08 11.87
C GLN A 106 0.57 -10.72 10.54
N ARG A 107 -0.36 -11.42 9.85
CA ARG A 107 -0.07 -11.95 8.52
C ARG A 107 0.26 -10.85 7.51
N VAL A 108 -0.43 -9.71 7.59
CA VAL A 108 -0.13 -8.56 6.72
C VAL A 108 1.26 -8.01 7.05
N GLU A 109 1.57 -7.83 8.32
CA GLU A 109 2.90 -7.37 8.79
C GLU A 109 4.00 -8.31 8.31
N ASP A 110 3.85 -9.62 8.53
CA ASP A 110 4.80 -10.65 8.11
C ASP A 110 5.05 -10.60 6.58
N THR A 111 3.97 -10.46 5.80
CA THR A 111 4.10 -10.36 4.34
C THR A 111 4.79 -9.06 3.91
N SER A 112 4.57 -7.96 4.62
CA SER A 112 5.21 -6.68 4.35
C SER A 112 6.70 -6.72 4.68
N GLU A 113 7.07 -7.34 5.79
CA GLU A 113 8.47 -7.52 6.18
C GLU A 113 9.20 -8.44 5.21
N ALA A 114 8.58 -9.54 4.80
CA ALA A 114 9.17 -10.46 3.83
C ALA A 114 9.44 -9.75 2.49
N PHE A 115 8.53 -8.90 2.04
CA PHE A 115 8.70 -8.09 0.84
C PHE A 115 9.90 -7.12 0.97
N LEU A 116 9.95 -6.35 2.05
CA LEU A 116 11.04 -5.40 2.29
C LEU A 116 12.41 -6.08 2.43
N ARG A 117 12.46 -7.27 3.05
CA ARG A 117 13.70 -8.06 3.18
C ARG A 117 14.19 -8.56 1.83
N LYS A 118 13.29 -8.90 0.91
CA LYS A 118 13.64 -9.35 -0.45
C LYS A 118 14.32 -8.24 -1.26
N ASP A 119 13.80 -7.03 -1.15
CA ASP A 119 14.29 -5.86 -1.89
C ASP A 119 15.54 -5.22 -1.27
N ARG A 120 15.85 -5.54 0.00
CA ARG A 120 17.04 -5.03 0.68
C ARG A 120 18.32 -5.49 -0.03
N ILE A 121 19.14 -4.52 -0.46
CA ILE A 121 20.48 -4.76 -1.01
C ILE A 121 21.50 -4.50 0.10
N SER A 122 22.38 -5.46 0.36
CA SER A 122 23.38 -5.36 1.45
C SER A 122 24.82 -5.24 0.96
N SER A 123 25.09 -5.46 -0.33
CA SER A 123 26.42 -5.40 -0.92
C SER A 123 26.34 -5.21 -2.43
N LEU A 124 27.45 -4.78 -3.06
CA LEU A 124 27.56 -4.69 -4.52
C LEU A 124 27.35 -6.04 -5.21
N LYS A 125 27.84 -7.13 -4.62
CA LYS A 125 27.61 -8.48 -5.14
C LYS A 125 26.14 -8.86 -5.11
N ASP A 126 25.38 -8.43 -4.09
CA ASP A 126 23.93 -8.63 -4.04
C ASP A 126 23.22 -7.78 -5.10
N LEU A 127 23.65 -6.53 -5.28
CA LEU A 127 23.15 -5.65 -6.35
C LEU A 127 23.33 -6.29 -7.72
N GLN A 128 24.53 -6.76 -8.07
CA GLN A 128 24.83 -7.40 -9.36
C GLN A 128 24.00 -8.67 -9.62
N LYS A 129 23.64 -9.40 -8.56
CA LYS A 129 22.79 -10.61 -8.64
C LYS A 129 21.31 -10.26 -8.83
N LYS A 130 20.84 -9.19 -8.17
CA LYS A 130 19.45 -8.73 -8.24
C LYS A 130 19.17 -7.84 -9.44
N LEU A 131 20.21 -7.28 -10.05
CA LEU A 131 20.10 -6.46 -11.25
C LEU A 131 19.62 -7.31 -12.43
N ASP A 132 18.41 -7.00 -12.92
CA ASP A 132 17.89 -7.60 -14.14
C ASP A 132 18.52 -6.91 -15.36
N ARG A 133 19.42 -7.61 -16.04
CA ARG A 133 20.11 -7.08 -17.23
C ARG A 133 19.21 -7.04 -18.46
N THR A 134 18.07 -7.74 -18.43
CA THR A 134 17.12 -7.74 -19.55
C THR A 134 16.36 -6.42 -19.67
N CYS A 135 16.21 -5.68 -18.56
CA CYS A 135 15.58 -4.37 -18.56
C CYS A 135 16.56 -3.21 -18.80
N MET A 136 17.86 -3.48 -19.00
CA MET A 136 18.82 -2.42 -19.30
C MET A 136 18.65 -1.91 -20.74
N PRO A 137 18.50 -0.59 -20.94
CA PRO A 137 18.54 0.01 -22.26
C PRO A 137 19.78 -0.39 -23.06
N ARG A 138 19.61 -0.50 -24.38
CA ARG A 138 20.74 -0.74 -25.28
C ARG A 138 21.73 0.42 -25.20
N GLY A 139 23.03 0.11 -25.25
CA GLY A 139 24.10 1.10 -25.20
C GLY A 139 24.59 1.45 -23.80
N ILE A 140 23.99 0.87 -22.76
CA ILE A 140 24.54 0.92 -21.40
C ILE A 140 25.54 -0.22 -21.21
N VAL A 141 26.71 0.11 -20.69
CA VAL A 141 27.78 -0.82 -20.34
C VAL A 141 27.93 -0.82 -18.83
N GLU A 142 27.91 -2.02 -18.23
CA GLU A 142 28.24 -2.29 -16.83
C GLU A 142 29.73 -2.60 -16.73
N VAL A 143 30.45 -1.88 -15.88
CA VAL A 143 31.89 -2.06 -15.63
C VAL A 143 32.12 -2.13 -14.12
N GLU A 144 32.78 -3.18 -13.65
CA GLU A 144 33.24 -3.27 -12.26
C GLU A 144 34.71 -2.88 -12.21
N GLN A 145 35.03 -1.81 -11.47
CA GLN A 145 36.40 -1.32 -11.34
C GLN A 145 36.60 -0.68 -9.97
N ASP A 146 37.74 -0.94 -9.34
CA ASP A 146 38.17 -0.31 -8.08
C ASP A 146 37.16 -0.41 -6.92
N GLY A 147 36.39 -1.51 -6.87
CA GLY A 147 35.35 -1.72 -5.85
C GLY A 147 34.07 -0.92 -6.12
N GLU A 148 33.90 -0.38 -7.32
CA GLU A 148 32.72 0.35 -7.77
C GLU A 148 32.06 -0.35 -8.95
N LEU A 149 30.74 -0.21 -9.03
CA LEU A 149 29.94 -0.65 -10.17
C LEU A 149 29.53 0.56 -11.00
N LEU A 150 30.08 0.66 -12.20
CA LEU A 150 29.83 1.75 -13.14
C LEU A 150 28.83 1.33 -14.20
N PHE A 151 27.88 2.21 -14.49
CA PHE A 151 26.94 2.12 -15.61
C PHE A 151 27.17 3.32 -16.52
N ILE A 152 27.60 3.06 -17.75
CA ILE A 152 28.00 4.10 -18.70
C ILE A 152 27.13 3.96 -19.95
N SER A 153 26.45 5.03 -20.33
CA SER A 153 25.74 5.11 -21.61
C SER A 153 26.58 5.83 -22.64
N ILE A 154 26.80 5.18 -23.79
CA ILE A 154 27.58 5.72 -24.90
C ILE A 154 26.64 5.97 -26.08
N ASP A 155 26.51 7.23 -26.46
CA ASP A 155 25.82 7.67 -27.66
C ASP A 155 26.75 7.57 -28.87
N LYS A 156 26.26 6.89 -29.91
CA LYS A 156 26.95 6.64 -31.18
C LYS A 156 26.38 7.44 -32.34
N ASP A 157 25.41 8.33 -32.09
CA ASP A 157 24.75 9.11 -33.15
C ASP A 157 25.66 10.20 -33.75
N LYS A 158 26.87 10.37 -33.21
CA LYS A 158 27.89 11.31 -33.70
C LYS A 158 29.11 10.54 -34.21
N ASP A 159 29.89 11.17 -35.08
CA ASP A 159 31.14 10.61 -35.64
C ASP A 159 32.15 10.14 -34.57
N VAL A 160 32.02 10.66 -33.34
CA VAL A 160 32.83 10.27 -32.18
C VAL A 160 31.88 9.77 -31.08
N PRO A 161 32.07 8.55 -30.55
CA PRO A 161 31.28 8.05 -29.42
C PRO A 161 31.41 8.99 -28.22
N MET A 162 30.29 9.38 -27.63
CA MET A 162 30.29 10.28 -26.47
C MET A 162 29.52 9.66 -25.31
N ILE A 163 30.03 9.83 -24.10
CA ILE A 163 29.31 9.42 -22.89
C ILE A 163 28.13 10.37 -22.67
N SER A 164 26.91 9.83 -22.68
CA SER A 164 25.68 10.58 -22.39
C SER A 164 25.51 10.76 -20.90
N PHE A 165 25.63 9.65 -20.16
CA PHE A 165 25.61 9.64 -18.71
C PHE A 165 26.50 8.53 -18.15
N SER A 166 26.89 8.71 -16.91
CA SER A 166 27.60 7.71 -16.10
C SER A 166 27.02 7.69 -14.69
N MET A 167 26.80 6.50 -14.16
CA MET A 167 26.40 6.27 -12.78
C MET A 167 27.43 5.34 -12.14
N ALA A 168 27.89 5.64 -10.93
CA ALA A 168 28.78 4.80 -10.15
C ALA A 168 28.11 4.44 -8.83
N VAL A 169 28.22 3.17 -8.43
CA VAL A 169 27.75 2.67 -7.14
C VAL A 169 28.96 2.14 -6.38
N ASN A 170 29.25 2.71 -5.22
CA ASN A 170 30.40 2.30 -4.40
C ASN A 170 30.04 1.14 -3.45
N GLU A 171 31.03 0.63 -2.70
CA GLU A 171 30.82 -0.44 -1.72
C GLU A 171 29.81 -0.09 -0.63
N SER A 172 29.68 1.20 -0.30
CA SER A 172 28.70 1.75 0.64
C SER A 172 27.28 1.84 0.06
N LEU A 173 27.07 1.43 -1.19
CA LEU A 173 25.83 1.54 -1.95
C LEU A 173 25.38 2.99 -2.19
N GLU A 174 26.30 3.94 -2.07
CA GLU A 174 26.05 5.33 -2.46
C GLU A 174 26.16 5.45 -3.98
N VAL A 175 25.27 6.27 -4.54
CA VAL A 175 25.15 6.45 -5.99
C VAL A 175 25.66 7.82 -6.37
N SER A 176 26.67 7.86 -7.23
CA SER A 176 27.15 9.06 -7.89
C SER A 176 26.67 9.07 -9.33
N TYR A 177 26.14 10.19 -9.80
CA TYR A 177 25.60 10.32 -11.15
C TYR A 177 26.16 11.56 -11.84
N ALA A 178 26.60 11.39 -13.08
CA ALA A 178 26.99 12.47 -13.95
C ALA A 178 26.26 12.34 -15.29
N HIS A 179 25.78 13.48 -15.79
CA HIS A 179 25.10 13.57 -17.06
C HIS A 179 25.65 14.74 -17.85
N ARG A 180 25.84 14.54 -19.15
CA ARG A 180 26.28 15.62 -20.01
C ARG A 180 25.06 16.37 -20.56
N ALA A 181 24.90 17.63 -20.15
CA ALA A 181 23.90 18.50 -20.77
C ALA A 181 24.29 18.74 -22.25
N SER A 182 23.44 18.32 -23.18
CA SER A 182 23.57 18.71 -24.58
C SER A 182 23.16 20.17 -24.71
N LYS A 183 24.09 21.03 -25.13
CA LYS A 183 23.71 22.34 -25.69
C LYS A 183 23.28 22.07 -27.13
N SER A 184 21.98 22.16 -27.43
CA SER A 184 21.53 22.31 -28.81
C SER A 184 22.09 23.61 -29.34
N TYR A 185 22.92 23.53 -30.37
CA TYR A 185 23.36 24.67 -31.18
C TYR A 185 22.48 24.75 -32.43
#